data_AF-A0A074MYJ7-F1
#
_entry.id   AF-A0A074MYJ7-F1
#
_cell.length_a   1.000
_cell.length_b   1.000
_cell.length_c   1.000
_cell.angle_alpha   90.00
_cell.angle_beta   90.00
_cell.angle_gamma   90.00
#
_symmetry.space_group_name_H-M   'P 1'
#
loop_
_entity.id
_entity.type
_entity.pdbx_description
1 polymer ?
#
loop_
_entity_poly.entity_id
_entity_poly.type
_entity_poly.pdbx_seq_one_letter_code
_entity_poly.pdbx_strand_id
1 'polypeptide(L)'
;MSETALPEGPRAGDRHTTFTDDPVKEHLLRGLVTVAMELSVTRERVATLEALLVENGVLDQGAADAYEPAGEDAGKRAAEREKLVAAILAPIMESLARPS
;
A
#
# COMPACT_ATOMS: atom_id res chain seq x y z
N MET A 1 -30.88 8.99 12.80
CA MET A 1 -29.43 8.70 12.76
C MET A 1 -29.20 7.96 11.45
N SER A 2 -28.77 8.67 10.40
CA SER A 2 -28.52 8.02 9.10
C SER A 2 -27.12 7.41 9.12
N GLU A 3 -27.09 6.12 8.89
CA GLU A 3 -25.90 5.29 8.69
C GLU A 3 -25.09 5.90 7.53
N THR A 4 -23.94 6.48 7.84
CA THR A 4 -23.00 6.97 6.82
C THR A 4 -22.34 5.76 6.20
N ALA A 5 -23.00 5.17 5.20
CA ALA A 5 -22.36 4.23 4.30
C ALA A 5 -21.19 4.96 3.63
N LEU A 6 -19.99 4.41 3.80
CA LEU A 6 -18.81 4.90 3.08
C LEU A 6 -19.10 4.82 1.58
N PRO A 7 -18.82 5.88 0.80
CA PRO A 7 -19.04 5.85 -0.64
C PRO A 7 -18.20 4.73 -1.26
N GLU A 8 -18.78 4.02 -2.23
CA GLU A 8 -18.03 3.03 -3.01
C GLU A 8 -16.82 3.70 -3.66
N GLY A 9 -15.65 3.08 -3.51
CA GLY A 9 -14.42 3.53 -4.15
C GLY A 9 -14.53 3.48 -5.68
N PRO A 10 -13.63 4.16 -6.42
CA PRO A 10 -13.71 4.23 -7.87
C PRO A 10 -13.44 2.85 -8.45
N ARG A 11 -13.98 2.60 -9.64
CA ARG A 11 -13.56 1.44 -10.42
C ARG A 11 -12.07 1.60 -10.77
N ALA A 12 -11.36 0.46 -10.81
CA ALA A 12 -9.98 0.43 -11.26
C ALA A 12 -9.86 1.12 -12.65
N GLY A 13 -9.15 2.24 -12.70
CA GLY A 13 -8.90 3.01 -13.92
C GLY A 13 -9.55 4.40 -13.98
N ASP A 14 -10.53 4.71 -13.14
CA ASP A 14 -11.11 6.07 -13.13
C ASP A 14 -10.20 7.04 -12.34
N ARG A 15 -9.41 7.81 -13.09
CA ARG A 15 -8.46 8.79 -12.53
C ARG A 15 -9.12 10.14 -12.22
N HIS A 16 -10.41 10.34 -12.54
CA HIS A 16 -11.11 11.63 -12.41
C HIS A 16 -12.19 11.66 -11.32
N THR A 17 -12.38 10.58 -10.55
CA THR A 17 -13.33 10.59 -9.44
C THR A 17 -12.87 11.58 -8.36
N THR A 18 -13.72 12.55 -8.04
CA THR A 18 -13.59 13.39 -6.84
C THR A 18 -14.35 12.70 -5.72
N PHE A 19 -13.69 12.45 -4.60
CA PHE A 19 -14.24 11.79 -3.43
C PHE A 19 -14.83 12.78 -2.41
N THR A 20 -14.29 14.00 -2.37
CA THR A 20 -14.69 15.03 -1.41
C THR A 20 -14.44 16.43 -1.95
N ASP A 21 -15.26 17.39 -1.50
CA ASP A 21 -15.14 18.80 -1.89
C ASP A 21 -13.98 19.53 -1.19
N ASP A 22 -13.39 18.94 -0.15
CA ASP A 22 -12.23 19.48 0.56
C ASP A 22 -10.93 19.07 -0.16
N PRO A 23 -10.15 20.02 -0.71
CA PRO A 23 -8.97 19.69 -1.52
C PRO A 23 -7.92 18.86 -0.77
N VAL A 24 -7.75 19.08 0.55
CA VAL A 24 -6.77 18.33 1.35
C VAL A 24 -7.23 16.89 1.54
N LYS A 25 -8.51 16.70 1.89
CA LYS A 25 -9.09 15.36 2.04
C LYS A 25 -9.13 14.61 0.72
N GLU A 26 -9.36 15.31 -0.39
CA GLU A 26 -9.39 14.76 -1.74
C GLU A 26 -8.03 14.18 -2.13
N HIS A 27 -6.96 14.96 -1.93
CA HIS A 27 -5.60 14.50 -2.22
C HIS A 27 -5.17 13.34 -1.34
N LEU A 28 -5.51 13.35 -0.04
CA LEU A 28 -5.21 12.26 0.88
C LEU A 28 -5.94 10.97 0.48
N LEU A 29 -7.23 11.04 0.18
CA LEU A 29 -8.02 9.87 -0.18
C LEU A 29 -7.59 9.29 -1.53
N ARG A 30 -7.28 10.14 -2.52
CA ARG A 30 -6.71 9.70 -3.80
C ARG A 30 -5.35 9.03 -3.62
N GLY A 31 -4.48 9.60 -2.78
CA GLY A 31 -3.19 9.00 -2.44
C GLY A 31 -3.36 7.62 -1.80
N LEU A 32 -4.25 7.51 -0.81
CA LEU A 32 -4.55 6.26 -0.13
C LEU A 32 -5.08 5.19 -1.08
N VAL A 33 -6.05 5.54 -1.95
CA VAL A 33 -6.61 4.61 -2.94
C VAL A 33 -5.54 4.16 -3.93
N THR A 34 -4.67 5.07 -4.37
CA THR A 34 -3.55 4.72 -5.27
C THR A 34 -2.61 3.70 -4.62
N VAL A 35 -2.17 3.96 -3.38
CA VAL A 35 -1.31 3.03 -2.63
C VAL A 35 -2.00 1.69 -2.38
N ALA A 36 -3.31 1.70 -2.05
CA ALA A 36 -4.06 0.48 -1.84
C ALA A 36 -4.16 -0.38 -3.12
N MET A 37 -4.35 0.25 -4.28
CA MET A 37 -4.36 -0.44 -5.58
C MET A 37 -2.98 -1.03 -5.90
N GLU A 38 -1.90 -0.27 -5.73
CA GLU A 38 -0.53 -0.76 -5.95
C GLU A 38 -0.18 -1.91 -5.00
N LEU A 39 -0.61 -1.83 -3.73
CA LEU A 39 -0.46 -2.90 -2.75
C LEU A 39 -1.24 -4.16 -3.15
N SER A 40 -2.46 -4.01 -3.69
CA SER A 40 -3.26 -5.14 -4.17
C SER A 40 -2.54 -5.90 -5.28
N VAL A 41 -2.04 -5.18 -6.30
CA VAL A 41 -1.28 -5.78 -7.41
C VAL A 41 0.01 -6.45 -6.90
N THR A 42 0.68 -5.81 -5.94
CA THR A 42 1.90 -6.38 -5.33
C THR A 42 1.59 -7.68 -4.59
N ARG A 43 0.51 -7.73 -3.80
CA ARG A 43 0.08 -8.94 -3.08
C ARG A 43 -0.28 -10.07 -4.03
N GLU A 44 -1.01 -9.78 -5.11
CA GLU A 44 -1.36 -10.76 -6.13
C GLU A 44 -0.12 -11.33 -6.81
N ARG A 45 0.85 -10.48 -7.15
CA ARG A 45 2.14 -10.91 -7.70
C ARG A 45 2.91 -11.80 -6.72
N VAL A 46 2.96 -11.45 -5.44
CA VAL A 46 3.64 -12.28 -4.42
C VAL A 46 2.98 -13.64 -4.29
N ALA A 47 1.65 -13.69 -4.19
CA ALA A 47 0.91 -14.95 -4.12
C ALA A 47 1.13 -15.82 -5.36
N THR A 48 1.20 -15.20 -6.55
CA THR A 48 1.49 -15.90 -7.81
C THR A 48 2.90 -16.48 -7.81
N LEU A 49 3.89 -15.72 -7.33
CA LEU A 49 5.28 -16.20 -7.24
C LEU A 49 5.39 -17.36 -6.25
N GLU A 50 4.73 -17.29 -5.09
CA GLU A 50 4.71 -18.39 -4.12
C GLU A 50 4.07 -19.65 -4.72
N ALA A 51 2.91 -19.52 -5.37
CA ALA A 51 2.24 -20.64 -6.03
C ALA A 51 3.14 -21.31 -7.08
N LEU A 52 3.78 -20.52 -7.95
CA LEU A 52 4.71 -21.04 -8.96
C LEU A 52 5.91 -21.76 -8.33
N LEU A 53 6.46 -21.23 -7.23
CA LEU A 53 7.61 -21.86 -6.55
C LEU A 53 7.20 -23.18 -5.87
N VAL A 54 6.01 -23.25 -5.26
CA VAL A 54 5.45 -24.48 -4.70
C VAL A 54 5.20 -25.52 -5.79
N GLU A 55 4.55 -25.13 -6.89
CA GLU A 55 4.24 -26.02 -8.02
C GLU A 55 5.52 -26.63 -8.64
N ASN A 56 6.62 -25.89 -8.63
CA ASN A 56 7.92 -26.35 -9.11
C ASN A 56 8.77 -27.04 -8.02
N GLY A 57 8.26 -27.21 -6.81
CA GLY A 57 8.95 -27.88 -5.70
C GLY A 57 10.18 -27.12 -5.16
N VAL A 58 10.22 -25.80 -5.34
CA VAL A 58 11.33 -24.94 -4.87
C VAL A 58 11.20 -24.59 -3.39
N LEU A 59 9.97 -24.43 -2.91
CA LEU A 59 9.66 -24.19 -1.50
C LEU A 59 8.38 -24.91 -1.09
N ASP A 60 8.24 -25.18 0.21
CA ASP A 60 7.02 -25.73 0.79
C ASP A 60 5.94 -24.64 0.91
N GLN A 61 4.67 -25.04 0.80
CA GLN A 61 3.54 -24.13 1.01
C GLN A 61 3.64 -23.44 2.39
N GLY A 62 3.51 -22.12 2.42
CA GLY A 62 3.62 -21.34 3.66
C GLY A 62 5.05 -21.08 4.14
N ALA A 63 6.07 -21.50 3.39
CA ALA A 63 7.47 -21.20 3.73
C ALA A 63 7.75 -19.69 3.71
N ALA A 64 7.05 -18.92 2.86
CA ALA A 64 7.16 -17.46 2.84
C ALA A 64 6.61 -16.82 4.13
N ASP A 65 5.48 -17.30 4.64
CA ASP A 65 4.86 -16.81 5.88
C ASP A 65 5.66 -17.18 7.13
N ALA A 66 6.31 -18.34 7.12
CA ALA A 66 7.17 -18.81 8.21
C ALA A 66 8.59 -18.22 8.18
N TYR A 67 8.94 -17.47 7.12
CA TYR A 67 10.28 -16.93 6.96
C TYR A 67 10.51 -15.75 7.91
N GLU A 68 11.45 -15.92 8.84
CA GLU A 68 11.91 -14.86 9.73
C GLU A 68 13.26 -14.30 9.23
N PRO A 69 13.30 -13.05 8.72
CA PRO A 69 14.54 -12.40 8.35
C PRO A 69 15.46 -12.27 9.56
N ALA A 70 16.75 -12.58 9.39
CA ALA A 70 17.74 -12.46 10.45
C ALA A 70 18.98 -11.68 9.99
N GLY A 71 19.73 -11.14 10.96
CA GLY A 71 21.00 -10.45 10.72
C GLY A 71 20.89 -9.29 9.73
N GLU A 72 21.74 -9.31 8.71
CA GLU A 72 21.82 -8.23 7.71
C GLU A 72 20.53 -8.07 6.88
N ASP A 73 19.80 -9.17 6.58
CA ASP A 73 18.55 -9.10 5.82
C ASP A 73 17.45 -8.38 6.61
N ALA A 74 17.34 -8.68 7.91
CA ALA A 74 16.40 -7.97 8.79
C ALA A 74 16.68 -6.47 8.84
N GLY A 75 17.96 -6.08 8.94
CA GLY A 75 18.39 -4.68 8.93
C GLY A 75 18.06 -3.98 7.61
N LYS A 76 18.35 -4.61 6.47
CA LYS A 76 18.00 -4.07 5.14
C LYS A 76 16.49 -3.85 5.01
N ARG A 77 15.68 -4.83 5.38
CA ARG A 77 14.22 -4.70 5.33
C ARG A 77 13.69 -3.61 6.27
N ALA A 78 14.29 -3.43 7.44
CA ALA A 78 13.94 -2.33 8.33
C ALA A 78 14.23 -0.96 7.71
N ALA A 79 15.42 -0.78 7.15
CA ALA A 79 15.79 0.46 6.47
C ALA A 79 14.88 0.76 5.26
N GLU A 80 14.51 -0.25 4.47
CA GLU A 80 13.57 -0.05 3.35
C GLU A 80 12.17 0.33 3.82
N ARG A 81 11.67 -0.25 4.92
CA ARG A 81 10.39 0.18 5.52
C ARG A 81 10.44 1.63 5.99
N GLU A 82 11.52 2.05 6.66
CA GLU A 82 11.69 3.43 7.12
C GLU A 82 11.73 4.42 5.95
N LYS A 83 12.44 4.09 4.87
CA LYS A 83 12.47 4.90 3.64
C LYS A 83 11.08 5.05 3.03
N LEU A 84 10.31 3.97 2.95
CA LEU A 84 8.94 4.00 2.41
C LEU A 84 8.03 4.91 3.26
N VAL A 85 8.07 4.75 4.59
CA VAL A 85 7.29 5.59 5.51
C VAL A 85 7.68 7.06 5.37
N ALA A 86 8.98 7.37 5.32
CA ALA A 86 9.46 8.73 5.13
C ALA A 86 8.99 9.32 3.79
N ALA A 87 9.05 8.55 2.71
CA ALA A 87 8.62 8.99 1.38
C ALA A 87 7.11 9.30 1.32
N ILE A 88 6.28 8.51 2.02
CA ILE A 88 4.83 8.74 2.09
C ILE A 88 4.50 9.96 2.97
N LEU A 89 5.16 10.09 4.13
CA LEU A 89 4.84 11.14 5.10
C LEU A 89 5.39 12.52 4.70
N ALA A 90 6.54 12.60 4.02
CA ALA A 90 7.17 13.86 3.65
C ALA A 90 6.23 14.86 2.93
N PRO A 91 5.52 14.49 1.84
CA PRO A 91 4.65 15.44 1.13
C PRO A 91 3.42 15.84 1.97
N ILE A 92 2.93 14.96 2.84
CA ILE A 92 1.81 15.26 3.76
C ILE A 92 2.26 16.30 4.78
N MET A 93 3.42 16.09 5.41
CA MET A 93 3.99 17.01 6.40
C MET A 93 4.30 18.38 5.80
N GLU A 94 4.80 18.43 4.57
CA GLU A 94 5.06 19.68 3.85
C GLU A 94 3.76 20.46 3.56
N SER A 95 2.70 19.75 3.13
CA SER A 95 1.38 20.34 2.90
C SER A 95 0.80 20.95 4.18
N LEU A 96 0.93 20.26 5.31
CA LEU A 96 0.47 20.75 6.62
C LEU A 96 1.26 21.97 7.13
N ALA A 97 2.54 22.07 6.78
CA ALA A 97 3.41 23.16 7.22
C ALA A 97 3.19 24.46 6.42
N ARG A 98 2.53 24.39 5.26
CA ARG A 98 2.25 25.54 4.41
C ARG A 98 0.87 26.11 4.77
N PRO A 99 0.77 27.37 5.26
CA PRO A 99 -0.54 27.96 5.51
C PRO A 99 -1.30 28.11 4.18
N SER A 100 -2.60 27.79 4.21
CA SER A 100 -3.55 27.90 3.10
C SER A 100 -3.65 29.30 2.52
#